data_AF-A0A3N5TG66-F1
#
_entry.id   AF-A0A3N5TG66-F1
#
_cell.length_a   1.000
_cell.length_b   1.000
_cell.length_c   1.000
_cell.angle_alpha   90.00
_cell.angle_beta   90.00
_cell.angle_gamma   90.00
#
_symmetry.space_group_name_H-M   'P 1'
#
loop_
_entity.id
_entity.type
_entity.pdbx_description
1 polymer ?
#
loop_
_entity_poly.entity_id
_entity_poly.type
_entity_poly.pdbx_seq_one_letter_code
_entity_poly.pdbx_strand_id
1 'polypeptide(L)'
;MSRKIGVIIMGTILMFGFGSANIHAEEDGFLHRLQREMKVLGWNNEELGGFMYAAQEMSWNGVENGDPEMVALALHYCRQNQVAFQAQDRVQLAFNLAAMGIEMEALGFARRNITITAIGVSREVGEALKARTNADNTTGKGDLIRDRIRDQLCTEGLQENQERIMERLTNRVREGERSGNRRAAGAH
;
A
#
# COMPACT_ATOMS: atom_id res chain seq x y z
N MET A 1 70.47 22.39 43.84
CA MET A 1 69.52 23.16 44.67
C MET A 1 68.18 23.20 43.99
N SER A 2 67.16 22.71 44.71
CA SER A 2 65.77 23.20 44.78
C SER A 2 65.01 23.61 43.50
N ARG A 3 64.06 22.73 43.15
CA ARG A 3 62.61 22.96 42.96
C ARG A 3 62.17 24.36 42.49
N LYS A 4 61.33 24.38 41.45
CA LYS A 4 59.93 24.85 41.57
C LYS A 4 59.05 24.24 40.49
N ILE A 5 57.97 23.66 40.98
CA ILE A 5 56.85 23.04 40.30
C ILE A 5 56.03 24.14 39.62
N GLY A 6 55.68 23.93 38.35
CA GLY A 6 54.70 24.73 37.62
C GLY A 6 53.74 23.80 36.90
N VAL A 7 52.77 23.27 37.64
CA VAL A 7 51.59 22.58 37.11
C VAL A 7 50.76 23.61 36.34
N ILE A 8 50.59 23.43 35.03
CA ILE A 8 49.40 23.89 34.32
C ILE A 8 48.92 22.74 33.44
N ILE A 9 48.05 21.94 34.05
CA ILE A 9 47.06 21.12 33.37
C ILE A 9 46.04 22.10 32.79
N MET A 10 45.95 22.19 31.46
CA MET A 10 44.74 22.71 30.81
C MET A 10 44.47 21.81 29.63
N GLY A 11 43.61 20.82 29.88
CA GLY A 11 43.15 19.88 28.89
C GLY A 11 42.44 20.59 27.76
N THR A 12 42.75 20.18 26.54
CA THR A 12 41.79 20.24 25.45
C THR A 12 41.94 18.94 24.69
N ILE A 13 41.28 17.91 25.23
CA ILE A 13 40.93 16.71 24.50
C ILE A 13 39.98 17.16 23.40
N LEU A 14 40.52 17.44 22.21
CA LEU A 14 39.74 17.42 20.98
C LEU A 14 39.46 15.95 20.68
N MET A 15 38.48 15.39 21.39
CA MET A 15 37.68 14.31 20.85
C MET A 15 36.96 14.90 19.65
N PHE A 16 37.61 14.83 18.49
CA PHE A 16 36.87 14.62 17.25
C PHE A 16 36.14 13.30 17.46
N GLY A 17 34.95 13.41 18.04
CA GLY A 17 33.91 12.43 17.81
C GLY A 17 33.77 12.37 16.30
N PHE A 18 34.32 11.31 15.72
CA PHE A 18 33.58 10.56 14.73
C PHE A 18 32.25 10.19 15.41
N GLY A 19 31.36 11.18 15.49
CA GLY A 19 29.95 10.92 15.55
C GLY A 19 29.75 10.13 14.28
N SER A 20 29.64 8.81 14.45
CA SER A 20 28.99 7.97 13.49
C SER A 20 27.72 8.71 13.14
N ALA A 21 27.75 9.44 12.03
CA ALA A 21 26.62 9.46 11.14
C ALA A 21 26.43 7.99 10.80
N ASN A 22 25.75 7.29 11.72
CA ASN A 22 24.73 6.35 11.34
C ASN A 22 23.84 7.19 10.42
N ILE A 23 24.26 7.28 9.16
CA ILE A 23 23.39 7.21 8.02
C ILE A 23 22.56 5.98 8.37
N HIS A 24 21.48 6.23 9.12
CA HIS A 24 20.33 5.39 9.09
C HIS A 24 20.02 5.36 7.60
N ALA A 25 20.52 4.32 6.94
CA ALA A 25 19.66 3.56 6.08
C ALA A 25 18.48 3.15 6.98
N GLU A 26 17.58 4.11 7.27
CA GLU A 26 16.18 3.83 7.49
C GLU A 26 15.86 2.92 6.33
N GLU A 27 15.65 1.64 6.64
CA GLU A 27 15.03 0.70 5.73
C GLU A 27 13.90 1.46 5.05
N ASP A 28 14.03 1.71 3.75
CA ASP A 28 13.04 2.45 2.96
C ASP A 28 11.66 1.87 3.29
N GLY A 29 10.92 2.50 4.22
CA GLY A 29 9.69 1.93 4.75
C GLY A 29 8.69 1.70 3.64
N PHE A 30 7.70 0.83 3.84
CA PHE A 30 6.68 0.53 2.83
C PHE A 30 6.13 1.81 2.17
N LEU A 31 5.80 2.83 2.97
CA LEU A 31 5.33 4.12 2.50
C LEU A 31 6.31 4.88 1.62
N HIS A 32 7.60 4.89 1.95
CA HIS A 32 8.62 5.57 1.15
C HIS A 32 8.85 4.86 -0.19
N ARG A 33 8.81 3.52 -0.19
CA ARG A 33 8.83 2.73 -1.43
C ARG A 33 7.59 2.98 -2.27
N LEU A 34 6.40 2.98 -1.66
CA LEU A 34 5.14 3.26 -2.33
C LEU A 34 5.14 4.66 -2.96
N GLN A 35 5.60 5.68 -2.24
CA GLN A 35 5.73 7.04 -2.75
C GLN A 35 6.64 7.10 -4.00
N ARG A 36 7.77 6.37 -3.97
CA ARG A 36 8.69 6.27 -5.12
C ARG A 36 8.00 5.64 -6.32
N GLU A 37 7.32 4.52 -6.14
CA GLU A 37 6.60 3.83 -7.22
C GLU A 37 5.48 4.69 -7.80
N MET A 38 4.71 5.37 -6.96
CA MET A 38 3.69 6.33 -7.41
C MET A 38 4.30 7.47 -8.23
N LYS A 39 5.46 7.99 -7.83
CA LYS A 39 6.19 9.01 -8.59
C LYS A 39 6.65 8.49 -9.96
N VAL A 40 7.15 7.25 -10.04
CA VAL A 40 7.52 6.58 -11.31
C VAL A 40 6.30 6.45 -12.23
N LEU A 41 5.12 6.17 -11.66
CA LEU A 41 3.84 6.09 -12.38
C LEU A 41 3.21 7.47 -12.69
N GLY A 42 3.96 8.55 -12.54
CA GLY A 42 3.55 9.90 -12.94
C GLY A 42 2.52 10.54 -12.02
N TRP A 43 2.57 10.25 -10.71
CA TRP A 43 1.85 11.06 -9.73
C TRP A 43 2.56 12.40 -9.53
N ASN A 44 1.79 13.48 -9.53
CA ASN A 44 2.36 14.80 -9.31
C ASN A 44 2.62 15.06 -7.81
N ASN A 45 3.39 16.10 -7.50
CA ASN A 45 3.79 16.40 -6.13
C ASN A 45 2.60 16.78 -5.22
N GLU A 46 1.53 17.35 -5.77
CA GLU A 46 0.33 17.73 -5.01
C GLU A 46 -0.48 16.49 -4.61
N GLU A 47 -0.74 15.59 -5.56
CA GLU A 47 -1.41 14.31 -5.32
C GLU A 47 -0.62 13.44 -4.34
N LEU A 48 0.70 13.37 -4.52
CA LEU A 48 1.59 12.66 -3.60
C LEU A 48 1.59 13.31 -2.21
N GLY A 49 1.65 14.64 -2.14
CA GLY A 49 1.62 15.36 -0.86
C GLY A 49 0.33 15.07 -0.08
N GLY A 50 -0.82 15.14 -0.74
CA GLY A 50 -2.11 14.81 -0.14
C GLY A 50 -2.18 13.35 0.33
N PHE A 51 -1.73 12.41 -0.51
CA PHE A 51 -1.67 11.00 -0.14
C PHE A 51 -0.75 10.76 1.08
N MET A 52 0.47 11.30 1.06
CA MET A 52 1.44 11.09 2.13
C MET A 52 1.00 11.73 3.44
N TYR A 53 0.36 12.90 3.38
CA TYR A 53 -0.23 13.54 4.57
C TYR A 53 -1.30 12.64 5.21
N ALA A 54 -2.26 12.16 4.42
CA ALA A 54 -3.29 11.24 4.91
C ALA A 54 -2.70 9.89 5.39
N ALA A 55 -1.65 9.41 4.72
CA ALA A 55 -0.99 8.16 5.07
C ALA A 55 -0.30 8.21 6.44
N GLN A 56 0.19 9.38 6.88
CA GLN A 56 0.81 9.53 8.19
C GLN A 56 -0.18 9.37 9.35
N GLU A 57 -1.46 9.64 9.12
CA GLU A 57 -2.52 9.50 10.13
C GLU A 57 -3.01 8.04 10.25
N MET A 58 -2.65 7.17 9.29
CA MET A 58 -3.04 5.77 9.28
C MET A 58 -1.95 4.86 9.89
N SER A 59 -2.36 3.87 10.67
CA SER A 59 -1.46 2.82 11.15
C SER A 59 -1.21 1.78 10.05
N TRP A 60 0.04 1.68 9.58
CA TRP A 60 0.47 0.71 8.56
C TRP A 60 0.92 -0.64 9.14
N ASN A 61 0.63 -0.88 10.41
CA ASN A 61 0.94 -2.15 11.07
C ASN A 61 0.25 -3.32 10.37
N GLY A 62 1.02 -4.35 10.00
CA GLY A 62 0.53 -5.55 9.32
C GLY A 62 0.62 -5.51 7.79
N VAL A 63 1.03 -4.39 7.19
CA VAL A 63 1.20 -4.25 5.73
C VAL A 63 2.60 -3.80 5.30
N GLU A 64 3.55 -3.71 6.23
CA GLU A 64 4.92 -3.21 6.00
C GLU A 64 5.71 -4.06 5.00
N ASN A 65 5.37 -5.34 4.92
CA ASN A 65 5.96 -6.32 4.01
C ASN A 65 5.19 -6.46 2.68
N GLY A 66 4.15 -5.63 2.46
CA GLY A 66 3.38 -5.66 1.22
C GLY A 66 4.20 -5.21 0.01
N ASP A 67 3.68 -5.47 -1.18
CA ASP A 67 4.30 -5.10 -2.45
C ASP A 67 3.90 -3.65 -2.86
N PRO A 68 4.77 -2.64 -2.68
CA PRO A 68 4.45 -1.25 -3.00
C PRO A 68 4.27 -1.00 -4.50
N GLU A 69 4.95 -1.78 -5.36
CA GLU A 69 4.84 -1.65 -6.83
C GLU A 69 3.45 -2.07 -7.29
N MET A 70 2.96 -3.20 -6.78
CA MET A 70 1.61 -3.69 -7.04
C MET A 70 0.55 -2.69 -6.57
N VAL A 71 0.70 -2.14 -5.35
CA VAL A 71 -0.24 -1.15 -4.80
C VAL A 71 -0.23 0.14 -5.63
N ALA A 72 0.95 0.67 -5.96
CA ALA A 72 1.08 1.87 -6.80
C ALA A 72 0.41 1.68 -8.17
N LEU A 73 0.61 0.50 -8.78
CA LEU A 73 0.03 0.17 -10.08
C LEU A 73 -1.50 0.11 -10.02
N ALA A 74 -2.06 -0.55 -9.00
CA ALA A 74 -3.50 -0.63 -8.79
C ALA A 74 -4.11 0.77 -8.57
N LEU A 75 -3.50 1.60 -7.72
CA LEU A 75 -3.92 3.00 -7.51
C LEU A 75 -3.84 3.83 -8.80
N HIS A 76 -2.81 3.61 -9.62
CA HIS A 76 -2.66 4.29 -10.89
C HIS A 76 -3.82 3.96 -11.86
N TYR A 77 -4.21 2.69 -11.97
CA TYR A 77 -5.36 2.30 -12.79
C TYR A 77 -6.68 2.85 -12.26
N CYS A 78 -6.82 2.91 -10.95
CA CYS A 78 -7.97 3.55 -10.31
C CYS A 78 -8.07 5.04 -10.67
N ARG A 79 -6.94 5.77 -10.63
CA ARG A 79 -6.85 7.18 -11.01
C ARG A 79 -7.24 7.43 -12.48
N GLN A 80 -6.82 6.57 -13.41
CA GLN A 80 -7.12 6.71 -14.83
C GLN A 80 -8.63 6.68 -15.14
N ASN A 81 -9.43 6.02 -14.30
CA ASN A 81 -10.89 5.97 -14.45
C ASN A 81 -11.60 7.27 -14.03
N GLN A 82 -10.83 8.35 -13.77
CA GLN A 82 -11.30 9.70 -13.46
C GLN A 82 -12.24 9.77 -12.24
N VAL A 83 -12.05 8.86 -11.29
CA VAL A 83 -12.73 8.92 -10.02
C VAL A 83 -11.94 9.87 -9.13
N ALA A 84 -12.55 10.98 -8.73
CA ALA A 84 -11.94 11.91 -7.79
C ALA A 84 -11.96 11.27 -6.39
N PHE A 85 -10.97 10.43 -6.10
CA PHE A 85 -10.75 9.91 -4.76
C PHE A 85 -10.20 11.02 -3.87
N GLN A 86 -10.75 11.16 -2.67
CA GLN A 86 -10.11 11.92 -1.61
C GLN A 86 -8.83 11.22 -1.18
N ALA A 87 -7.88 11.96 -0.61
CA ALA A 87 -6.60 11.39 -0.18
C ALA A 87 -6.79 10.22 0.80
N GLN A 88 -7.74 10.35 1.73
CA GLN A 88 -8.08 9.31 2.71
C GLN A 88 -8.55 8.01 2.05
N ASP A 89 -9.47 8.10 1.09
CA ASP A 89 -9.96 6.93 0.35
C ASP A 89 -8.83 6.19 -0.40
N ARG A 90 -7.88 6.96 -0.97
CA ARG A 90 -6.71 6.38 -1.66
C ARG A 90 -5.80 5.64 -0.68
N VAL A 91 -5.58 6.22 0.49
CA VAL A 91 -4.75 5.65 1.57
C VAL A 91 -5.39 4.36 2.10
N GLN A 92 -6.69 4.38 2.37
CA GLN A 92 -7.43 3.20 2.81
C GLN A 92 -7.40 2.09 1.76
N LEU A 93 -7.62 2.43 0.49
CA LEU A 93 -7.50 1.48 -0.62
C LEU A 93 -6.08 0.91 -0.70
N ALA A 94 -5.05 1.75 -0.57
CA ALA A 94 -3.66 1.31 -0.60
C ALA A 94 -3.32 0.30 0.50
N PHE A 95 -3.75 0.58 1.74
CA PHE A 95 -3.59 -0.33 2.86
C PHE A 95 -4.28 -1.68 2.60
N ASN A 96 -5.54 -1.64 2.17
CA ASN A 96 -6.34 -2.84 1.92
C ASN A 96 -5.75 -3.68 0.77
N LEU A 97 -5.25 -3.05 -0.28
CA LEU A 97 -4.54 -3.73 -1.37
C LEU A 97 -3.24 -4.39 -0.88
N ALA A 98 -2.47 -3.71 -0.02
CA ALA A 98 -1.25 -4.26 0.55
C ALA A 98 -1.55 -5.50 1.43
N ALA A 99 -2.57 -5.41 2.30
CA ALA A 99 -3.02 -6.51 3.14
C ALA A 99 -3.48 -7.71 2.31
N MET A 100 -4.33 -7.48 1.30
CA MET A 100 -4.78 -8.50 0.37
C MET A 100 -3.60 -9.15 -0.38
N GLY A 101 -2.61 -8.35 -0.80
CA GLY A 101 -1.41 -8.85 -1.44
C GLY A 101 -0.65 -9.85 -0.56
N ILE A 102 -0.43 -9.49 0.71
CA ILE A 102 0.22 -10.35 1.70
C ILE A 102 -0.57 -11.64 1.93
N GLU A 103 -1.89 -11.54 2.09
CA GLU A 103 -2.75 -12.70 2.32
C GLU A 103 -2.73 -13.66 1.11
N MET A 104 -2.84 -13.11 -0.10
CA MET A 104 -2.78 -13.93 -1.31
C MET A 104 -1.40 -14.58 -1.49
N GLU A 105 -0.32 -13.88 -1.19
CA GLU A 105 1.03 -14.45 -1.23
C GLU A 105 1.19 -15.59 -0.21
N ALA A 106 0.68 -15.42 1.01
CA ALA A 106 0.68 -16.46 2.05
C ALA A 106 -0.12 -17.71 1.64
N LEU A 107 -1.13 -17.55 0.78
CA LEU A 107 -1.91 -18.65 0.21
C LEU A 107 -1.27 -19.27 -1.05
N GLY A 108 -0.08 -18.81 -1.44
CA GLY A 108 0.70 -19.36 -2.55
C GLY A 108 0.29 -18.84 -3.93
N PHE A 109 -0.46 -17.73 -4.01
CA PHE A 109 -0.78 -17.14 -5.31
C PHE A 109 0.44 -16.50 -5.95
N ALA A 110 0.59 -16.68 -7.27
CA ALA A 110 1.66 -16.04 -8.02
C ALA A 110 1.47 -14.52 -8.06
N ARG A 111 2.56 -13.75 -7.92
CA ARG A 111 2.59 -12.27 -7.94
C ARG A 111 1.79 -11.66 -9.10
N ARG A 112 1.85 -12.27 -10.29
CA ARG A 112 1.05 -11.85 -11.47
C ARG A 112 -0.45 -11.89 -11.19
N ASN A 113 -0.97 -12.94 -10.56
CA ASN A 113 -2.39 -13.08 -10.26
C ASN A 113 -2.80 -12.08 -9.18
N ILE A 114 -1.98 -11.89 -8.16
CA ILE A 114 -2.19 -10.88 -7.10
C ILE A 114 -2.33 -9.49 -7.73
N THR A 115 -1.41 -9.13 -8.63
CA THR A 115 -1.43 -7.83 -9.31
C THR A 115 -2.67 -7.62 -10.17
N ILE A 116 -3.06 -8.64 -10.95
CA ILE A 116 -4.27 -8.58 -11.78
C ILE A 116 -5.52 -8.41 -10.90
N THR A 117 -5.58 -9.15 -9.79
CA THR A 117 -6.65 -9.04 -8.81
C THR A 117 -6.71 -7.64 -8.20
N ALA A 118 -5.57 -7.10 -7.74
CA ALA A 118 -5.48 -5.76 -7.18
C ALA A 118 -5.94 -4.67 -8.13
N ILE A 119 -5.56 -4.75 -9.41
CA ILE A 119 -6.06 -3.84 -10.45
C ILE A 119 -7.58 -3.99 -10.59
N GLY A 120 -8.11 -5.21 -10.63
CA GLY A 120 -9.56 -5.47 -10.69
C GLY A 120 -10.30 -4.83 -9.52
N VAL A 121 -9.88 -5.13 -8.28
CA VAL A 121 -10.48 -4.57 -7.06
C VAL A 121 -10.43 -3.04 -7.07
N SER A 122 -9.29 -2.46 -7.42
CA SER A 122 -9.14 -0.99 -7.46
C SER A 122 -10.12 -0.33 -8.45
N ARG A 123 -10.39 -0.97 -9.58
CA ARG A 123 -11.36 -0.47 -10.58
C ARG A 123 -12.79 -0.53 -10.05
N GLU A 124 -13.16 -1.67 -9.46
CA GLU A 124 -14.50 -1.88 -8.92
C GLU A 124 -14.81 -0.93 -7.75
N VAL A 125 -13.85 -0.73 -6.83
CA VAL A 125 -13.97 0.27 -5.76
C VAL A 125 -14.12 1.68 -6.33
N GLY A 126 -13.35 2.03 -7.36
CA GLY A 126 -13.50 3.30 -8.05
C GLY A 126 -14.87 3.50 -8.70
N GLU A 127 -15.39 2.48 -9.39
CA GLU A 127 -16.71 2.52 -10.00
C GLU A 127 -17.83 2.67 -8.95
N ALA A 128 -17.72 1.94 -7.83
CA ALA A 128 -18.69 2.01 -6.74
C ALA A 128 -18.74 3.42 -6.09
N LEU A 129 -17.57 4.03 -5.89
CA LEU A 129 -17.46 5.40 -5.38
C LEU A 129 -18.03 6.43 -6.37
N LYS A 130 -17.77 6.26 -7.67
CA LYS A 130 -18.33 7.13 -8.72
C LYS A 130 -19.86 7.05 -8.79
N ALA A 131 -20.41 5.84 -8.75
CA ALA A 131 -21.85 5.61 -8.84
C ALA A 131 -22.63 6.32 -7.72
N ARG A 132 -22.11 6.29 -6.49
CA ARG A 132 -22.77 6.96 -5.36
C ARG A 132 -22.53 8.46 -5.28
N THR A 133 -21.36 8.95 -5.70
CA THR A 133 -21.11 10.39 -5.81
C THR A 133 -22.12 11.05 -6.75
N ASN A 134 -22.48 10.37 -7.85
CA ASN A 134 -23.51 10.85 -8.78
C ASN A 134 -24.92 10.74 -8.19
N ALA A 135 -25.22 9.72 -7.39
CA ALA A 135 -26.53 9.56 -6.75
C ALA A 135 -26.80 10.63 -5.66
N ASP A 136 -25.80 10.93 -4.82
CA ASP A 136 -25.94 11.86 -3.68
C ASP A 136 -25.94 13.34 -4.08
N ASN A 137 -25.36 13.71 -5.23
CA ASN A 137 -25.53 15.05 -5.80
C ASN A 137 -27.01 15.38 -6.08
N THR A 138 -27.88 14.36 -6.15
CA THR A 138 -29.32 14.51 -6.40
C THR A 138 -30.13 14.73 -5.11
N THR A 139 -29.59 14.41 -3.92
CA THR A 139 -30.37 14.37 -2.66
C THR A 139 -29.94 15.38 -1.60
N GLY A 140 -28.83 16.10 -1.78
CA GLY A 140 -28.47 17.29 -0.98
C GLY A 140 -28.15 17.04 0.50
N LYS A 141 -27.99 15.78 0.93
CA LYS A 141 -27.68 15.45 2.33
C LYS A 141 -26.18 15.18 2.52
N GLY A 142 -25.49 16.25 2.95
CA GLY A 142 -24.46 16.26 4.01
C GLY A 142 -23.16 15.45 3.79
N ASP A 143 -22.04 16.18 3.72
CA ASP A 143 -20.67 15.63 3.60
C ASP A 143 -20.32 14.59 4.68
N LEU A 144 -20.90 14.67 5.89
CA LEU A 144 -20.73 13.69 6.97
C LEU A 144 -21.26 12.28 6.64
N ILE A 145 -22.33 12.19 5.85
CA ILE A 145 -22.85 10.90 5.37
C ILE A 145 -21.92 10.37 4.28
N ARG A 146 -21.35 11.27 3.48
CA ARG A 146 -20.44 10.94 2.38
C ARG A 146 -19.18 10.24 2.87
N ASP A 147 -18.55 10.77 3.92
CA ASP A 147 -17.28 10.20 4.44
C ASP A 147 -17.51 8.83 5.11
N ARG A 148 -18.59 8.69 5.89
CA ARG A 148 -18.92 7.40 6.54
C ARG A 148 -19.27 6.30 5.53
N ILE A 149 -20.00 6.64 4.47
CA ILE A 149 -20.37 5.69 3.41
C ILE A 149 -19.15 5.31 2.57
N ARG A 150 -18.20 6.22 2.34
CA ARG A 150 -16.96 5.92 1.62
C ARG A 150 -16.07 4.94 2.38
N ASP A 151 -15.90 5.17 3.67
CA ASP A 151 -15.12 4.25 4.54
C ASP A 151 -15.76 2.86 4.55
N GLN A 152 -17.09 2.79 4.66
CA GLN A 152 -17.81 1.52 4.57
C GLN A 152 -17.65 0.87 3.20
N LEU A 153 -17.76 1.61 2.09
CA LEU A 153 -17.61 1.05 0.75
C LEU A 153 -16.21 0.58 0.45
N CYS A 154 -15.20 1.32 0.90
CA CYS A 154 -13.82 0.91 0.73
C CYS A 154 -13.56 -0.39 1.49
N THR A 155 -14.19 -0.58 2.65
CA THR A 155 -14.04 -1.79 3.46
C THR A 155 -14.89 -2.96 2.94
N GLU A 156 -16.19 -2.75 2.73
CA GLU A 156 -17.15 -3.76 2.28
C GLU A 156 -16.90 -4.19 0.84
N GLY A 157 -16.63 -3.23 -0.06
CA GLY A 157 -16.35 -3.52 -1.47
C GLY A 157 -15.05 -4.29 -1.66
N LEU A 158 -14.07 -4.10 -0.78
CA LEU A 158 -12.86 -4.93 -0.76
C LEU A 158 -13.13 -6.31 -0.18
N GLN A 159 -13.87 -6.44 0.93
CA GLN A 159 -14.20 -7.75 1.49
C GLN A 159 -15.01 -8.62 0.53
N GLU A 160 -16.10 -8.09 -0.04
CA GLU A 160 -16.95 -8.85 -0.96
C GLU A 160 -16.17 -9.26 -2.23
N ASN A 161 -15.34 -8.36 -2.74
CA ASN A 161 -14.53 -8.67 -3.92
C ASN A 161 -13.38 -9.62 -3.61
N GLN A 162 -12.74 -9.47 -2.46
CA GLN A 162 -11.72 -10.39 -2.02
C GLN A 162 -12.30 -11.80 -1.89
N GLU A 163 -13.44 -11.97 -1.23
CA GLU A 163 -14.13 -13.27 -1.11
C GLU A 163 -14.49 -13.85 -2.48
N ARG A 164 -15.13 -13.05 -3.35
CA ARG A 164 -15.55 -13.49 -4.68
C ARG A 164 -14.37 -13.84 -5.58
N ILE A 165 -13.28 -13.07 -5.51
CA ILE A 165 -12.08 -13.31 -6.32
C ILE A 165 -11.31 -14.51 -5.76
N MET A 166 -11.22 -14.64 -4.43
CA MET A 166 -10.63 -15.78 -3.76
C MET A 166 -11.35 -17.08 -4.08
N GLU A 167 -12.68 -17.08 -4.09
CA GLU A 167 -13.49 -18.22 -4.51
C GLU A 167 -13.19 -18.60 -5.96
N ARG A 168 -13.18 -17.61 -6.88
CA ARG A 168 -12.87 -17.84 -8.31
C ARG A 168 -11.44 -18.33 -8.53
N LEU A 169 -10.49 -17.86 -7.75
CA LEU A 169 -9.08 -18.26 -7.86
C LEU A 169 -8.87 -19.65 -7.28
N THR A 170 -9.45 -19.94 -6.12
CA THR A 170 -9.41 -21.27 -5.48
C THR A 170 -10.06 -22.33 -6.38
N ASN A 171 -11.20 -22.00 -7.00
CA ASN A 171 -11.85 -22.88 -7.97
C ASN A 171 -10.98 -23.13 -9.20
N ARG A 172 -10.33 -22.09 -9.75
CA ARG A 172 -9.40 -22.25 -10.89
C ARG A 172 -8.15 -23.07 -10.56
N VAL A 173 -7.59 -22.92 -9.37
CA VAL A 173 -6.45 -23.75 -8.92
C VAL A 173 -6.87 -25.21 -8.82
N ARG A 174 -8.00 -25.50 -8.15
CA ARG A 174 -8.55 -26.86 -8.05
C ARG A 174 -8.88 -27.49 -9.41
N GLU A 175 -9.41 -26.71 -10.34
CA GLU A 175 -9.71 -27.16 -11.71
C GLU A 175 -8.43 -27.41 -12.52
N GLY A 176 -7.41 -26.56 -12.36
CA GLY A 176 -6.08 -26.73 -12.96
C GLY A 176 -5.40 -28.03 -12.50
N GLU A 177 -5.44 -28.34 -11.20
CA GLU A 177 -4.90 -29.58 -10.63
C GLU A 177 -5.63 -30.82 -11.17
N ARG A 178 -6.96 -30.77 -11.28
CA ARG A 178 -7.76 -31.87 -11.84
C ARG A 178 -7.51 -32.09 -13.33
N SER A 179 -7.27 -31.03 -14.09
CA SER A 179 -6.94 -31.10 -15.52
C SER A 179 -5.53 -31.65 -15.77
N GLY A 180 -4.55 -31.24 -14.95
CA GLY A 180 -3.19 -31.77 -14.99
C GLY A 180 -3.14 -33.28 -14.71
N ASN A 181 -3.91 -33.75 -13.72
CA ASN A 181 -3.91 -35.16 -13.34
C ASN A 181 -4.56 -36.10 -14.39
N ARG A 182 -5.53 -35.61 -15.18
CA ARG A 182 -6.10 -36.39 -16.30
C ARG A 182 -5.17 -36.54 -17.50
N ARG A 183 -4.28 -35.56 -17.73
CA ARG A 183 -3.27 -35.65 -18.81
C ARG A 183 -2.14 -36.62 -18.48
N ALA A 184 -1.80 -36.77 -17.20
CA ALA A 184 -0.80 -37.76 -16.76
C ALA A 184 -1.34 -39.22 -16.80
N ALA A 185 -2.63 -39.42 -16.54
CA ALA A 185 -3.25 -40.76 -16.52
C ALA A 185 -3.57 -41.34 -17.91
N GLY A 186 -3.54 -40.54 -18.98
CA GLY A 186 -3.83 -40.99 -20.35
C GLY A 186 -2.60 -41.34 -21.21
N ALA A 187 -1.40 -41.35 -20.62
CA ALA A 187 -0.13 -41.56 -21.33
C ALA A 187 0.47 -42.97 -21.12
N HIS A 188 -0.33 -43.94 -20.67
CA HIS A 188 0.07 -45.34 -20.51
C HIS A 188 -0.66 -46.26 -21.49
#